data_AF-A0A932MWN6-F1
#
_entry.id   AF-A0A932MWN6-F1
#
_cell.length_a   1.000
_cell.length_b   1.000
_cell.length_c   1.000
_cell.angle_alpha   90.00
_cell.angle_beta   90.00
_cell.angle_gamma   90.00
#
_symmetry.space_group_name_H-M   'P 1'
#
loop_
_entity.id
_entity.type
_entity.pdbx_description
1 polymer ?
#
loop_
_entity_poly.entity_id
_entity_poly.type
_entity_poly.pdbx_seq_one_letter_code
_entity_poly.pdbx_strand_id
1 'polypeptide(L)'
;MLDLIRREALTVRELDGVVELLLAATGEEQRRFVLADPREALLQARAVPVPSRDPRLSQAGARIWKRLALVLEILGQIDGWLAVQARSGLTARDRQVLAPRLEWLTRDATSVAVQCREVLADWSRA
;
A
#
# COMPACT_ATOMS: atom_id res chain seq x y z
N MET A 1 -8.21 18.67 10.77
CA MET A 1 -8.04 17.19 10.71
C MET A 1 -9.34 16.44 10.94
N LEU A 2 -10.04 16.63 12.07
CA LEU A 2 -11.29 15.91 12.35
C LEU A 2 -12.41 16.15 11.30
N ASP A 3 -12.52 17.37 10.78
CA ASP A 3 -13.47 17.66 9.68
C ASP A 3 -13.08 17.00 8.35
N LEU A 4 -11.77 16.80 8.11
CA LEU A 4 -11.28 16.11 6.93
C LEU A 4 -11.65 14.62 6.97
N ILE A 5 -11.46 14.00 8.13
CA ILE A 5 -11.79 12.59 8.37
C ILE A 5 -13.28 12.34 8.18
N ARG A 6 -14.15 13.25 8.67
CA ARG A 6 -15.60 13.15 8.47
C ARG A 6 -16.02 13.38 7.02
N ARG A 7 -15.39 14.31 6.32
CA ARG A 7 -15.77 14.66 4.93
C ARG A 7 -15.35 13.60 3.93
N GLU A 8 -14.14 13.06 4.09
CA GLU A 8 -13.53 12.15 3.12
C GLU A 8 -13.69 10.66 3.52
N ALA A 9 -14.22 10.37 4.72
CA ALA A 9 -14.38 9.02 5.27
C ALA A 9 -13.12 8.17 5.14
N LEU A 10 -11.96 8.75 5.50
CA LEU A 10 -10.67 8.07 5.42
C LEU A 10 -10.63 6.88 6.37
N THR A 11 -10.07 5.77 5.89
CA THR A 11 -9.71 4.62 6.73
C THR A 11 -8.58 4.98 7.68
N VAL A 12 -8.41 4.21 8.78
CA VAL A 12 -7.30 4.40 9.73
C VAL A 12 -5.93 4.38 9.01
N ARG A 13 -5.76 3.49 8.03
CA ARG A 13 -4.53 3.38 7.23
C ARG A 13 -4.27 4.59 6.32
N GLU A 14 -5.33 5.16 5.72
CA GLU A 14 -5.21 6.39 4.94
C GLU A 14 -4.91 7.59 5.84
N LEU A 15 -5.50 7.64 7.04
CA LEU A 15 -5.22 8.69 8.01
C LEU A 15 -3.76 8.68 8.46
N ASP A 16 -3.22 7.51 8.80
CA ASP A 16 -1.80 7.36 9.17
C ASP A 16 -0.90 7.85 8.03
N GLY A 17 -1.18 7.45 6.78
CA GLY A 17 -0.40 7.91 5.63
C GLY A 17 -0.50 9.42 5.36
N VAL A 18 -1.66 10.04 5.61
CA VAL A 18 -1.85 11.49 5.47
C VAL A 18 -1.04 12.22 6.55
N VAL A 19 -1.01 11.70 7.78
CA VAL A 19 -0.18 12.26 8.86
C VAL A 19 1.29 12.20 8.49
N GLU A 20 1.77 11.05 8.01
CA GLU A 20 3.16 10.91 7.53
C GLU A 20 3.48 11.89 6.41
N LEU A 21 2.57 12.11 5.45
CA LEU A 21 2.78 13.07 4.37
C LEU A 21 2.83 14.53 4.84
N LEU A 22 2.00 14.89 5.82
CA LEU A 22 2.00 16.24 6.40
C LEU A 22 3.27 16.51 7.21
N LEU A 23 3.80 15.49 7.88
CA LEU A 23 5.07 15.54 8.60
C LEU A 23 6.26 15.65 7.63
N ALA A 24 6.21 14.96 6.50
CA ALA A 24 7.25 14.99 5.46
C ALA A 24 7.19 16.24 4.56
N ALA A 25 6.06 16.94 4.51
CA ALA A 25 5.89 18.11 3.66
C ALA A 25 6.81 19.28 4.08
N THR A 26 7.68 19.69 3.16
CA THR A 26 8.66 20.77 3.36
C THR A 26 8.11 22.16 3.10
N GLY A 27 6.89 22.28 2.54
CA GLY A 27 6.28 23.56 2.17
C GLY A 27 4.77 23.60 2.41
N GLU A 28 4.26 24.81 2.59
CA GLU A 28 2.85 25.07 2.90
C GLU A 28 1.91 24.69 1.74
N GLU A 29 2.39 24.81 0.50
CA GLU A 29 1.66 24.39 -0.69
C GLU A 29 1.44 22.88 -0.73
N GLN A 30 2.45 22.10 -0.34
CA GLN A 30 2.35 20.64 -0.28
C GLN A 30 1.41 20.19 0.84
N ARG A 31 1.43 20.87 2.00
CA ARG A 31 0.48 20.60 3.09
C ARG A 31 -0.96 20.92 2.67
N ARG A 32 -1.18 22.04 1.98
CA ARG A 32 -2.50 22.39 1.44
C ARG A 32 -2.99 21.37 0.44
N PHE A 33 -2.12 20.88 -0.44
CA PHE A 33 -2.47 19.83 -1.39
C PHE A 33 -2.88 18.53 -0.68
N VAL A 34 -2.08 18.05 0.28
CA VAL A 34 -2.38 16.85 1.09
C VAL A 34 -3.71 16.98 1.83
N LEU A 35 -4.05 18.17 2.33
CA LEU A 35 -5.32 18.42 3.01
C LEU A 35 -6.49 18.63 2.03
N ALA A 36 -6.26 19.14 0.82
CA ALA A 36 -7.31 19.36 -0.16
C ALA A 36 -7.76 18.06 -0.83
N ASP A 37 -6.80 17.20 -1.18
CA ASP A 37 -7.04 15.90 -1.80
C ASP A 37 -6.13 14.82 -1.19
N PRO A 38 -6.52 14.27 -0.02
CA PRO A 38 -5.68 13.34 0.74
C PRO A 38 -5.44 12.01 0.02
N ARG A 39 -6.42 11.51 -0.75
CA ARG A 39 -6.26 10.22 -1.45
C ARG A 39 -5.35 10.36 -2.67
N GLU A 40 -5.48 11.43 -3.43
CA GLU A 40 -4.57 11.72 -4.54
C GLU A 40 -3.15 11.96 -4.03
N ALA A 41 -2.99 12.71 -2.93
CA ALA A 41 -1.69 12.92 -2.32
C ALA A 41 -1.05 11.61 -1.83
N LEU A 42 -1.83 10.71 -1.24
CA LEU A 42 -1.39 9.36 -0.88
C LEU A 42 -0.98 8.53 -2.10
N LEU A 43 -1.72 8.62 -3.21
CA LEU A 43 -1.39 7.94 -4.45
C LEU A 43 -0.09 8.48 -5.07
N GLN A 44 0.09 9.79 -5.11
CA GLN A 44 1.31 10.43 -5.60
C GLN A 44 2.52 10.15 -4.71
N ALA A 45 2.33 10.10 -3.39
CA ALA A 45 3.37 9.71 -2.44
C ALA A 45 3.80 8.24 -2.59
N ARG A 46 2.84 7.35 -2.90
CA ARG A 46 3.14 5.95 -3.24
C ARG A 46 3.91 5.83 -4.54
N ALA A 47 3.79 6.81 -5.45
CA ALA A 47 4.53 6.89 -6.70
C ALA A 47 5.96 7.47 -6.55
N VAL A 48 6.41 7.83 -5.34
CA VAL A 48 7.78 8.30 -5.08
C VAL A 48 8.71 7.09 -4.92
N PRO A 49 9.86 7.06 -5.62
CA PRO A 49 10.69 5.87 -5.72
C PRO A 49 11.24 5.49 -4.35
N VAL A 50 10.92 4.27 -3.92
CA VAL A 50 11.57 3.60 -2.79
C VAL A 50 13.09 3.78 -2.94
N PRO A 51 13.82 4.21 -1.88
CA PRO A 51 15.26 4.33 -1.94
C PRO A 51 15.86 3.06 -2.55
N SER A 52 16.59 3.23 -3.65
CA SER A 52 16.98 2.16 -4.56
C SER A 52 17.84 1.07 -3.91
N ARG A 53 18.33 1.30 -2.69
CA ARG A 53 19.10 0.36 -1.86
C ARG A 53 19.24 0.87 -0.42
N ASP A 54 18.87 0.08 0.59
CA ASP A 54 19.41 0.28 1.95
C ASP A 54 20.89 -0.17 1.94
N PRO A 55 21.86 0.70 2.27
CA PRO A 55 23.29 0.40 2.16
C PRO A 55 23.74 -0.73 3.10
N ARG A 56 22.95 -1.07 4.13
CA ARG A 56 23.23 -2.17 5.06
C ARG A 56 22.87 -3.54 4.47
N LEU A 57 22.10 -3.57 3.37
CA LEU A 57 21.69 -4.82 2.75
C LEU A 57 22.79 -5.42 1.87
N SER A 58 23.02 -6.72 2.05
CA SER A 58 23.80 -7.53 1.11
C SER A 58 23.18 -7.50 -0.29
N GLN A 59 23.92 -7.95 -1.31
CA GLN A 59 23.38 -8.05 -2.67
C GLN A 59 22.15 -8.96 -2.77
N ALA A 60 22.06 -10.00 -1.93
CA ALA A 60 20.87 -10.83 -1.83
C ALA A 60 19.71 -10.07 -1.17
N GLY A 61 19.97 -9.34 -0.08
CA GLY A 61 18.98 -8.48 0.58
C GLY A 61 18.43 -7.38 -0.34
N ALA A 62 19.29 -6.73 -1.12
CA ALA A 62 18.88 -5.70 -2.06
C ALA A 62 17.95 -6.23 -3.18
N ARG A 63 18.12 -7.49 -3.59
CA ARG A 63 17.25 -8.13 -4.60
C ARG A 63 15.84 -8.41 -4.09
N ILE A 64 15.70 -8.80 -2.83
CA ILE A 64 14.37 -9.02 -2.24
C ILE A 64 13.74 -7.70 -1.80
N TRP A 65 14.53 -6.72 -1.32
CA TRP A 65 14.08 -5.37 -0.96
C TRP A 65 13.26 -4.70 -2.07
N LYS A 66 13.81 -4.65 -3.29
CA LYS A 66 13.11 -4.05 -4.44
C LYS A 66 11.81 -4.76 -4.79
N ARG A 67 11.77 -6.09 -4.62
CA ARG A 67 10.57 -6.90 -4.88
C ARG A 67 9.50 -6.66 -3.82
N LEU A 68 9.90 -6.59 -2.54
CA LEU A 68 9.00 -6.29 -1.44
C LEU A 68 8.36 -4.91 -1.60
N ALA A 69 9.17 -3.91 -1.96
CA ALA A 69 8.69 -2.57 -2.24
C ALA A 69 7.59 -2.55 -3.31
N LEU A 70 7.86 -3.16 -4.47
CA LEU A 70 6.91 -3.24 -5.58
C LEU A 70 5.62 -4.00 -5.18
N VAL A 71 5.76 -5.13 -4.48
CA VAL A 71 4.59 -5.92 -4.07
C VAL A 71 3.73 -5.15 -3.07
N LEU A 72 4.33 -4.47 -2.10
CA LEU A 72 3.58 -3.67 -1.12
C LEU A 72 2.84 -2.50 -1.77
N GLU A 73 3.45 -1.87 -2.77
CA GLU A 73 2.82 -0.82 -3.57
C GLU A 73 1.57 -1.35 -4.31
N ILE A 74 1.74 -2.44 -5.08
CA ILE A 74 0.66 -3.05 -5.86
C ILE A 74 -0.47 -3.55 -4.95
N LEU A 75 -0.13 -4.23 -3.84
CA LEU A 75 -1.13 -4.67 -2.86
C LEU A 75 -1.89 -3.48 -2.26
N GLY A 76 -1.21 -2.37 -2.00
CA GLY A 76 -1.83 -1.14 -1.52
C GLY A 76 -2.81 -0.52 -2.51
N GLN A 77 -2.53 -0.61 -3.81
CA GLN A 77 -3.43 -0.18 -4.89
C GLN A 77 -4.65 -1.10 -5.03
N ILE A 78 -4.42 -2.42 -5.02
CA ILE A 78 -5.49 -3.43 -5.10
C ILE A 78 -6.43 -3.30 -3.89
N ASP A 79 -5.90 -3.14 -2.68
CA ASP A 79 -6.69 -2.96 -1.45
C ASP A 79 -7.58 -1.71 -1.53
N GLY A 80 -7.03 -0.58 -2.00
CA GLY A 80 -7.81 0.64 -2.21
C GLY A 80 -8.93 0.46 -3.24
N TRP A 81 -8.64 -0.22 -4.34
CA TRP A 81 -9.65 -0.55 -5.35
C TRP A 81 -10.74 -1.49 -4.80
N LEU A 82 -10.37 -2.51 -4.02
CA LEU A 82 -11.29 -3.45 -3.39
C LEU A 82 -12.21 -2.76 -2.37
N ALA A 83 -11.69 -1.80 -1.61
CA ALA A 83 -12.44 -1.07 -0.60
C ALA A 83 -13.53 -0.18 -1.20
N VAL A 84 -13.28 0.43 -2.37
CA VAL A 84 -14.15 1.47 -2.95
C VAL A 84 -14.97 0.97 -4.14
N GLN A 85 -14.39 0.19 -5.06
CA GLN A 85 -14.95 -0.04 -6.40
C GLN A 85 -15.41 -1.48 -6.67
N ALA A 86 -14.88 -2.46 -5.94
CA ALA A 86 -15.13 -3.87 -6.24
C ALA A 86 -16.58 -4.32 -6.07
N ARG A 87 -17.43 -3.55 -5.35
CA ARG A 87 -18.82 -3.93 -5.06
C ARG A 87 -19.87 -3.29 -5.97
N SER A 88 -19.56 -2.17 -6.63
CA SER A 88 -20.54 -1.38 -7.40
C SER A 88 -20.10 -1.08 -8.84
N GLY A 89 -18.81 -1.21 -9.17
CA GLY A 89 -18.27 -0.80 -10.48
C GLY A 89 -18.10 -1.91 -11.52
N LEU A 90 -18.32 -3.18 -11.17
CA LEU A 90 -18.03 -4.32 -12.06
C LEU A 90 -19.27 -4.97 -12.66
N THR A 91 -19.22 -5.23 -13.97
CA THR A 91 -20.25 -6.04 -14.64
C THR A 91 -20.15 -7.52 -14.20
N ALA A 92 -21.17 -8.33 -14.51
CA ALA A 92 -21.11 -9.77 -14.27
C ALA A 92 -19.97 -10.44 -15.05
N ARG A 93 -19.69 -9.96 -16.27
CA ARG A 93 -18.61 -10.46 -17.13
C ARG A 93 -17.23 -10.16 -16.52
N ASP A 94 -17.02 -8.92 -16.04
CA ASP A 94 -15.75 -8.55 -15.39
C ASP A 94 -15.50 -9.41 -14.16
N ARG A 95 -16.53 -9.64 -13.35
CA ARG A 95 -16.44 -10.52 -12.17
C ARG A 95 -16.04 -11.95 -12.54
N GLN A 96 -16.62 -12.50 -13.61
CA GLN A 96 -16.27 -13.86 -14.08
C GLN A 96 -14.81 -13.96 -14.53
N VAL A 97 -14.28 -12.92 -15.18
CA VAL A 97 -12.88 -12.89 -15.66
C VAL A 97 -11.91 -12.66 -14.51
N LEU A 98 -12.25 -11.80 -13.55
CA LEU A 98 -11.37 -11.41 -12.44
C LEU A 98 -11.38 -12.42 -11.28
N ALA A 99 -12.47 -13.16 -11.06
CA ALA A 99 -12.61 -14.07 -9.92
C ALA A 99 -11.45 -15.09 -9.79
N PRO A 100 -11.05 -15.82 -10.85
CA PRO A 100 -9.93 -16.77 -10.73
C PRO A 100 -8.59 -16.09 -10.37
N ARG A 101 -8.40 -14.84 -10.80
CA ARG A 101 -7.18 -14.07 -10.49
C ARG A 101 -7.17 -13.62 -9.03
N LEU A 102 -8.32 -13.19 -8.50
CA LEU A 102 -8.48 -12.86 -7.09
C LEU A 102 -8.30 -14.09 -6.19
N GLU A 103 -8.77 -15.26 -6.63
CA GLU A 103 -8.53 -16.54 -5.94
C GLU A 103 -7.04 -16.90 -5.89
N TRP A 104 -6.33 -16.79 -7.02
CA TRP A 104 -4.88 -17.02 -7.05
C TRP A 104 -4.11 -16.03 -6.17
N LEU A 105 -4.46 -14.74 -6.25
CA LEU A 105 -3.85 -13.72 -5.39
C LEU A 105 -4.07 -14.06 -3.91
N THR A 106 -5.28 -14.46 -3.53
CA THR A 106 -5.61 -14.84 -2.14
C THR A 106 -4.75 -16.01 -1.68
N ARG A 107 -4.66 -17.08 -2.48
CA ARG A 107 -3.86 -18.26 -2.18
C ARG A 107 -2.38 -17.92 -2.03
N ASP A 108 -1.83 -17.20 -3.00
CA ASP A 108 -0.39 -16.93 -3.07
C ASP A 108 0.02 -15.93 -1.99
N ALA A 109 -0.79 -14.89 -1.74
CA ALA A 109 -0.56 -13.95 -0.63
C ALA A 109 -0.62 -14.67 0.73
N THR A 110 -1.52 -15.64 0.90
CA THR A 110 -1.60 -16.45 2.14
C THR A 110 -0.34 -17.29 2.32
N SER A 111 0.13 -17.96 1.26
CA SER A 111 1.35 -18.76 1.28
C SER A 111 2.59 -17.91 1.62
N VAL A 112 2.75 -16.77 0.95
CA VAL A 112 3.85 -15.82 1.23
C VAL A 112 3.77 -15.29 2.65
N ALA A 113 2.57 -14.99 3.17
CA ALA A 113 2.41 -14.54 4.54
C ALA A 113 2.82 -15.62 5.58
N VAL A 114 2.56 -16.90 5.31
CA VAL A 114 3.07 -18.01 6.14
C VAL A 114 4.60 -18.02 6.14
N GLN A 115 5.22 -18.01 4.96
CA GLN A 115 6.68 -18.04 4.82
C GLN A 115 7.37 -16.83 5.48
N CYS A 116 6.80 -15.63 5.34
CA CYS A 116 7.31 -14.44 6.01
C CYS A 116 7.26 -14.58 7.54
N ARG A 117 6.18 -15.14 8.09
CA ARG A 117 6.09 -15.38 9.55
C ARG A 117 7.13 -16.37 10.04
N GLU A 118 7.36 -17.44 9.29
CA GLU A 118 8.39 -18.44 9.62
C GLU A 118 9.79 -17.80 9.63
N VAL A 119 10.15 -17.08 8.57
CA VAL A 119 11.45 -16.38 8.47
C VAL A 119 11.63 -15.36 9.60
N LEU A 120 10.60 -14.58 9.92
CA LEU A 120 10.67 -13.61 11.02
C LEU A 120 10.78 -14.30 12.39
N ALA A 121 10.10 -15.43 12.58
CA ALA A 121 10.20 -16.21 13.81
C ALA A 121 11.61 -16.81 13.96
N ASP A 122 12.21 -17.30 12.88
CA ASP A 122 13.58 -17.81 12.89
C ASP A 122 14.60 -16.70 13.23
N TRP A 123 14.45 -15.50 12.65
CA TRP A 123 15.30 -14.36 12.97
C TRP A 123 15.15 -13.85 14.41
N SER A 124 13.98 -14.04 15.02
CA SER A 124 13.76 -13.63 16.42
C SER A 124 14.42 -14.55 17.44
N ARG A 125 14.82 -15.76 17.02
CA ARG A 125 15.45 -16.78 17.86
C ARG A 125 16.99 -16.81 17.75
N ALA A 126 17.55 -16.09 16.79
CA ALA A 126 18.99 -15.98 16.53
C ALA A 126 19.58 -14.73 17.20
#